data_AF-A0A529GIE3-F1
#
_entry.id   AF-A0A529GIE3-F1
#
_cell.length_a   1.000
_cell.length_b   1.000
_cell.length_c   1.000
_cell.angle_alpha   90.00
_cell.angle_beta   90.00
_cell.angle_gamma   90.00
#
_symmetry.space_group_name_H-M   'P 1'
#
loop_
_entity.id
_entity.type
_entity.pdbx_description
1 polymer ?
#
loop_
_entity_poly.entity_id
_entity_poly.type
_entity_poly.pdbx_seq_one_letter_code
_entity_poly.pdbx_strand_id
1 'polypeptide(L)' 'MRVIVLGGGVVGVTTAYQLQKDGHEVALIERQPQVAAETS' A
#
# COMPACT_ATOMS: atom_id res chain seq x y z
N MET A 1 7.30 -10.24 8.82
CA MET A 1 5.99 -10.94 8.73
C MET A 1 5.41 -10.73 7.33
N ARG A 2 4.38 -11.49 6.93
CA ARG A 2 3.64 -11.26 5.68
C ARG A 2 2.47 -10.33 5.92
N VAL A 3 2.35 -9.25 5.14
CA VAL A 3 1.32 -8.22 5.30
C VAL A 3 0.67 -7.92 3.96
N ILE A 4 -0.66 -7.84 3.95
CA ILE A 4 -1.44 -7.38 2.80
C ILE A 4 -2.02 -6.01 3.15
N VAL A 5 -1.81 -5.02 2.28
CA VAL A 5 -2.41 -3.69 2.37
C VAL A 5 -3.45 -3.55 1.25
N LEU A 6 -4.69 -3.32 1.63
CA LEU A 6 -5.80 -3.11 0.70
C LEU A 6 -6.08 -1.61 0.55
N GLY A 7 -5.93 -1.09 -0.66
CA GLY A 7 -6.04 0.33 -1.00
C GLY A 7 -4.68 1.00 -1.20
N GLY A 8 -4.48 1.56 -2.38
CA GLY A 8 -3.32 2.33 -2.85
C GLY A 8 -3.54 3.84 -2.82
N GLY A 9 -4.32 4.35 -1.86
CA GLY A 9 -4.34 5.77 -1.51
C GLY A 9 -3.06 6.19 -0.77
N VAL A 10 -2.92 7.49 -0.45
CA VAL A 10 -1.73 8.05 0.23
C VAL A 10 -1.34 7.26 1.48
N VAL A 11 -2.30 6.96 2.35
CA VAL A 11 -2.06 6.21 3.59
C VAL A 11 -1.64 4.76 3.30
N GLY A 12 -2.27 4.10 2.33
CA GLY A 12 -1.97 2.71 1.98
C GLY A 12 -0.56 2.55 1.42
N VAL A 13 -0.17 3.42 0.48
CA VAL A 13 1.17 3.40 -0.13
C VAL A 13 2.25 3.72 0.92
N THR A 14 2.05 4.76 1.74
CA THR A 14 3.02 5.12 2.78
C THR A 14 3.17 4.05 3.85
N THR A 15 2.06 3.41 4.25
CA THR A 15 2.07 2.28 5.19
C THR A 15 2.80 1.08 4.60
N ALA A 16 2.49 0.69 3.35
CA ALA A 16 3.16 -0.41 2.68
C ALA A 16 4.66 -0.18 2.55
N TYR A 17 5.06 1.04 2.19
CA TYR A 17 6.46 1.45 2.10
C TYR A 17 7.18 1.34 3.45
N GLN A 18 6.58 1.86 4.53
CA GLN A 18 7.21 1.80 5.84
C GLN A 18 7.33 0.35 6.35
N LEU A 19 6.28 -0.47 6.18
CA LEU A 19 6.32 -1.88 6.54
C LEU A 19 7.39 -2.65 5.76
N GLN A 20 7.54 -2.37 4.46
CA GLN A 20 8.60 -2.96 3.65
C GLN A 20 9.99 -2.57 4.19
N LYS A 21 10.21 -1.29 4.53
CA LYS A 21 11.47 -0.82 5.11
C LYS A 21 11.79 -1.48 6.45
N ASP A 22 10.77 -1.81 7.24
CA ASP A 22 10.92 -2.52 8.51
C ASP A 22 11.18 -4.03 8.33
N GLY A 23 11.33 -4.52 7.09
CA GLY A 23 11.69 -5.90 6.78
C GLY A 23 10.50 -6.86 6.62
N HIS A 24 9.30 -6.34 6.41
CA HIS A 24 8.11 -7.15 6.16
C HIS A 24 7.98 -7.52 4.67
N GLU A 25 7.44 -8.71 4.39
CA GLU A 25 7.02 -9.10 3.05
C GLU A 25 5.63 -8.50 2.82
N VAL A 26 5.54 -7.49 1.94
CA VAL A 26 4.32 -6.69 1.76
C VAL A 26 3.76 -6.86 0.35
N ALA A 27 2.46 -7.12 0.25
CA ALA A 27 1.68 -7.00 -0.97
C ALA A 27 0.66 -5.88 -0.84
N LEU A 28 0.69 -4.91 -1.75
CA LEU A 28 -0.31 -3.84 -1.84
C LEU A 28 -1.26 -4.13 -3.01
N ILE A 29 -2.56 -4.11 -2.72
CA ILE A 29 -3.61 -4.38 -3.71
C ILE A 29 -4.49 -3.14 -3.83
N GLU A 30 -4.62 -2.63 -5.05
CA GLU A 30 -5.50 -1.52 -5.41
C GLU A 30 -6.51 -2.02 -6.44
N ARG A 31 -7.77 -1.56 -6.32
CA ARG A 31 -8.86 -1.83 -7.25
C ARG A 31 -8.73 -0.99 -8.51
N GLN A 32 -8.29 0.26 -8.36
CA GLN A 32 -8.12 1.21 -9.45
C GLN A 32 -6.89 0.88 -10.31
N PRO A 33 -6.89 1.25 -11.60
CA PRO A 33 -5.72 1.07 -12.47
C PRO A 33 -4.49 1.88 -12.03
N GLN A 34 -4.71 2.95 -11.27
CA GLN A 34 -3.67 3.85 -10.78
C GLN A 34 -3.84 4.06 -9.28
N VAL A 35 -2.71 4.15 -8.58
CA VAL A 35 -2.68 4.57 -7.17
C VAL A 35 -3.20 6.00 -7.02
N ALA A 36 -3.76 6.32 -5.85
CA ALA A 36 -4.25 7.67 -5.54
C ALA A 36 -5.33 8.23 -6.50
N ALA A 37 -5.96 7.39 -7.34
CA ALA A 37 -6.94 7.84 -8.33
C ALA A 37 -8.23 8.46 -7.72
N GLU A 38 -8.51 8.20 -6.44
CA GLU A 38 -9.68 8.70 -5.71
C GLU A 38 -9.30 9.71 -4.61
N THR A 39 -8.06 10.22 -4.61
CA THR A 39 -7.61 11.22 -3.62
C THR A 39 -7.59 12.61 -4.21
N SER A 40 -8.12 13.59 -3.47
CA SER A 40 -8.10 15.03 -3.81
C SER A 40 -6.75 15.68 -3.59
#